data_AF-A0AA88UBS9-F1
#
_entry.id   AF-A0AA88UBS9-F1
#
_cell.length_a   1.000
_cell.length_b   1.000
_cell.length_c   1.000
_cell.angle_alpha   90.00
_cell.angle_beta   90.00
_cell.angle_gamma   90.00
#
_symmetry.space_group_name_H-M   'P 1'
#
loop_
_entity.id
_entity.type
_entity.pdbx_description
1 polymer ?
#
loop_
_entity_poly.entity_id
_entity_poly.type
_entity_poly.pdbx_seq_one_letter_code
_entity_poly.pdbx_strand_id
1 'polypeptide(L)' 'MALRGLLLLTITACIVSITVAENIYSPFNRHDFPSDFIFGAASSAYQYEGAWKASDKGQSIWDTFTTKYPGITR' A
#
# COMPACT_ATOMS: atom_id res chain seq x y z
N MET A 1 -11.66 -22.66 -46.11
CA MET A 1 -10.67 -21.56 -46.11
C MET A 1 -10.94 -20.53 -45.01
N ALA A 2 -12.20 -20.15 -44.75
CA ALA A 2 -12.57 -19.17 -43.71
C ALA A 2 -12.12 -19.53 -42.27
N LEU A 3 -12.24 -20.80 -41.84
CA LEU A 3 -11.90 -21.21 -40.47
C LEU A 3 -10.40 -21.13 -40.16
N ARG A 4 -9.54 -21.39 -41.15
CA ARG A 4 -8.07 -21.27 -41.00
C ARG A 4 -7.62 -19.81 -40.93
N GLY A 5 -8.25 -18.93 -41.70
CA GLY A 5 -7.99 -17.48 -41.63
C GLY A 5 -8.42 -16.88 -40.29
N LEU A 6 -9.57 -17.29 -39.77
CA LEU A 6 -10.07 -16.84 -38.47
C LEU A 6 -9.17 -17.32 -37.32
N LEU A 7 -8.70 -18.56 -37.35
CA LEU A 7 -7.77 -19.11 -36.35
C LEU A 7 -6.42 -18.37 -36.34
N LEU A 8 -5.88 -18.04 -37.51
CA LEU A 8 -4.64 -17.28 -37.61
C LEU A 8 -4.80 -15.86 -37.07
N LEU A 9 -5.93 -15.21 -37.35
CA LEU A 9 -6.25 -13.86 -36.86
C LEU A 9 -6.40 -13.81 -35.33
N THR A 10 -7.03 -14.82 -34.72
CA THR A 10 -7.17 -14.86 -33.27
C THR A 10 -5.86 -15.15 -32.56
N ILE A 11 -5.01 -16.02 -33.13
CA ILE A 11 -3.66 -16.29 -32.60
C ILE A 11 -2.79 -15.04 -32.67
N THR A 12 -2.80 -14.31 -33.80
CA THR A 12 -2.00 -13.07 -33.92
C THR A 12 -2.51 -11.97 -32.99
N ALA A 13 -3.82 -11.79 -32.85
CA ALA A 13 -4.39 -10.84 -31.89
C ALA A 13 -4.02 -11.19 -30.44
N CYS A 14 -3.99 -12.48 -30.10
CA CYS A 14 -3.59 -12.96 -28.78
C CYS A 14 -2.11 -12.67 -28.50
N ILE A 15 -1.23 -12.95 -29.47
CA ILE A 15 0.21 -12.65 -29.38
C ILE A 15 0.46 -11.15 -29.21
N VAL A 16 -0.25 -10.30 -29.96
CA VAL A 16 -0.19 -8.83 -29.81
C VAL A 16 -0.64 -8.40 -28.41
N SER A 17 -1.70 -9.00 -27.88
CA SER A 17 -2.19 -8.68 -26.53
C SER A 17 -1.19 -9.08 -25.44
N ILE A 18 -0.54 -10.23 -25.57
CA ILE A 18 0.49 -10.73 -24.63
C ILE A 18 1.72 -9.81 -24.64
N THR A 19 2.23 -9.47 -25.83
CA THR A 19 3.43 -8.61 -25.97
C THR A 19 3.22 -7.19 -25.47
N VAL A 20 2.00 -6.64 -25.62
CA VAL A 20 1.63 -5.33 -25.06
C VAL A 20 1.49 -5.39 -23.54
N ALA A 21 0.92 -6.46 -22.99
CA ALA A 21 0.78 -6.62 -21.55
C ALA A 21 2.14 -6.65 -20.83
N GLU A 22 3.13 -7.34 -21.40
CA GLU A 22 4.50 -7.37 -20.86
C GLU A 22 5.21 -6.01 -20.95
N ASN A 23 4.94 -5.21 -21.99
CA ASN A 23 5.53 -3.87 -22.13
C ASN A 23 4.92 -2.81 -21.20
N ILE A 24 3.64 -2.94 -20.84
CA ILE A 24 2.97 -2.00 -19.92
C ILE A 24 3.25 -2.38 -18.46
N TYR A 25 3.62 -3.62 -18.19
CA TYR A 25 4.01 -4.08 -16.86
C TYR A 25 5.45 -3.65 -16.54
N SER A 26 5.63 -2.36 -16.27
CA SER A 26 6.81 -1.89 -15.55
C SER A 26 6.48 -1.86 -14.06
N PRO A 27 7.00 -2.80 -13.24
CA PRO A 27 6.80 -2.72 -11.80
C PRO A 27 7.48 -1.45 -11.28
N PHE A 28 6.69 -0.64 -10.59
CA PHE A 28 7.18 0.57 -9.94
C PHE A 28 8.27 0.22 -8.93
N ASN A 29 9.43 0.87 -9.05
CA ASN A 29 10.62 0.51 -8.29
C ASN A 29 11.42 1.76 -7.89
N ARG A 30 12.51 1.54 -7.14
CA ARG A 30 13.31 2.65 -6.60
C ARG A 30 13.92 3.57 -7.66
N HIS A 31 14.21 3.06 -8.86
CA HIS A 31 14.85 3.82 -9.95
C HIS A 31 13.90 4.85 -10.56
N ASP A 32 12.60 4.77 -10.27
CA ASP A 32 11.61 5.75 -10.70
C ASP A 32 11.68 7.06 -9.87
N PHE A 33 12.52 7.10 -8.82
CA PHE A 33 12.69 8.25 -7.93
C PHE A 33 14.13 8.79 -7.97
N PRO A 34 14.35 10.09 -7.68
CA PRO A 34 15.68 10.64 -7.47
C PRO A 34 16.48 9.84 -6.44
N SER A 35 17.80 9.77 -6.60
CA SER A 35 18.67 8.96 -5.72
C SER A 35 18.59 9.38 -4.25
N ASP A 36 18.29 10.65 -3.99
CA ASP A 36 18.15 11.29 -2.68
C ASP A 36 16.71 11.27 -2.13
N PHE A 37 15.74 10.74 -2.86
CA PHE A 37 14.35 10.68 -2.39
C PHE A 37 14.23 9.74 -1.18
N ILE A 38 13.68 10.23 -0.05
CA ILE A 38 13.59 9.45 1.18
C ILE A 38 12.23 8.74 1.26
N PHE A 39 12.27 7.42 1.43
CA PHE A 39 11.11 6.63 1.87
C PHE A 39 11.22 6.34 3.36
N GLY A 40 10.09 6.44 4.06
CA GLY A 40 10.03 6.13 5.48
C GLY A 40 8.62 5.76 5.92
N ALA A 41 8.50 5.35 7.18
CA ALA A 41 7.23 5.13 7.86
C ALA A 41 7.19 6.00 9.12
N ALA A 42 5.98 6.35 9.56
CA ALA A 42 5.77 7.17 10.75
C ALA A 42 4.72 6.53 11.67
N SER A 43 4.85 6.78 12.98
CA SER A 43 3.90 6.39 14.01
C SER A 43 3.69 7.56 14.99
N SER A 44 2.77 7.41 15.94
CA SER A 44 2.60 8.35 17.05
C SER A 44 2.71 7.64 18.39
N ALA A 45 3.17 8.38 19.41
CA ALA A 45 3.47 7.85 20.74
C ALA A 45 2.26 7.11 21.35
N TYR A 46 1.09 7.77 21.43
CA TYR A 46 -0.10 7.17 22.05
C TYR A 46 -0.59 5.91 21.33
N GLN A 47 -0.43 5.85 20.00
CA GLN A 47 -0.88 4.72 19.19
C GLN A 47 0.05 3.51 19.31
N TYR A 48 1.33 3.69 19.62
CA TYR A 48 2.33 2.61 19.49
C TYR A 48 3.09 2.27 20.78
N GLU A 49 3.40 3.25 21.63
CA GLU A 49 4.27 3.01 22.80
C GLU A 49 3.56 2.23 23.92
N GLY A 50 2.28 2.51 24.16
CA GLY A 50 1.56 1.95 25.30
C GLY A 50 2.10 2.47 26.63
N ALA A 51 2.32 1.57 27.60
CA ALA A 51 2.95 1.85 28.90
C ALA A 51 2.43 3.11 29.62
N TRP A 52 1.14 3.44 29.48
CA TRP A 52 0.66 4.78 29.80
C TRP A 52 0.70 5.16 31.29
N LYS A 53 0.78 4.14 32.17
CA LYS A 53 0.96 4.25 33.63
C LYS A 53 2.37 3.85 34.11
N ALA A 54 3.31 3.56 33.22
CA ALA A 54 4.64 3.13 33.61
C ALA A 54 5.56 4.35 33.86
N SER A 55 6.51 4.19 34.79
CA SER A 55 7.52 5.21 35.13
C SER A 55 6.90 6.55 35.56
N ASP A 56 7.66 7.62 35.36
CA ASP A 56 7.38 9.05 35.51
C ASP A 56 6.62 9.66 34.31
N LYS A 57 5.97 8.85 33.46
CA LYS A 57 5.19 9.36 32.33
C LYS A 57 3.97 10.14 32.83
N GLY A 58 3.90 11.42 32.43
CA GLY A 58 2.72 12.25 32.65
C GLY A 58 1.47 11.76 31.92
N GLN A 59 0.30 12.03 32.52
CA GLN A 59 -0.98 11.73 31.89
C GLN A 59 -1.23 12.66 30.70
N SER A 60 -1.59 12.09 29.56
CA SER A 60 -2.00 12.83 28.36
C SER A 60 -3.52 13.06 28.34
N ILE A 61 -3.98 14.00 27.51
CA ILE A 61 -5.42 14.20 27.28
C ILE A 61 -6.10 12.92 26.77
N TRP A 62 -5.38 12.10 25.98
CA TRP A 62 -5.88 10.85 25.44
C TRP A 62 -6.06 9.80 26.52
N ASP A 63 -5.14 9.72 27.50
CA ASP A 63 -5.30 8.85 28.68
C ASP A 63 -6.57 9.19 29.46
N THR A 64 -6.82 10.49 29.69
CA THR A 64 -8.02 10.96 30.38
C THR A 64 -9.28 10.63 29.59
N PHE A 65 -9.29 10.91 28.28
CA PHE A 65 -10.45 10.69 27.43
C PHE A 65 -10.86 9.22 27.37
N THR A 66 -9.93 8.32 27.07
CA THR A 66 -10.21 6.88 26.91
C THR A 66 -10.60 6.22 28.23
N THR A 67 -9.99 6.65 29.35
CA THR A 67 -10.35 6.14 30.69
C THR A 67 -11.72 6.66 31.14
N LYS A 68 -12.06 7.92 30.87
CA LYS A 68 -13.30 8.56 31.33
C LYS A 68 -14.52 8.17 30.49
N TYR A 69 -14.33 7.87 29.21
CA TYR A 69 -15.42 7.61 28.27
C TYR A 69 -15.22 6.30 27.47
N PRO A 70 -15.09 5.14 28.13
CA PRO A 70 -14.76 3.88 27.46
C PRO A 70 -15.82 3.41 26.45
N GLY A 71 -17.08 3.82 26.61
CA GLY A 71 -18.18 3.49 25.68
C GLY A 71 -18.29 4.39 24.44
N ILE A 72 -17.48 5.46 24.35
CA ILE A 72 -17.44 6.35 23.18
C ILE A 72 -16.34 5.90 22.21
N THR A 73 -15.34 5.17 22.70
CA THR A 73 -14.17 4.70 21.93
C THR A 73 -14.40 3.44 21.09
N ARG A 74 -15.67 3.04 20.89
CA ARG A 74 -16.18 1.89 20.14
C ARG A 74 -16.21 0.57 20.90
#